data_AF-A0A5J5HPH8-F1
#
_entry.id   AF-A0A5J5HPH8-F1
#
_cell.length_a   1.000
_cell.length_b   1.000
_cell.length_c   1.000
_cell.angle_alpha   90.00
_cell.angle_beta   90.00
_cell.angle_gamma   90.00
#
_symmetry.space_group_name_H-M   'P 1'
#
loop_
_entity.id
_entity.type
_entity.pdbx_description
1 polymer ?
#
loop_
_entity_poly.entity_id
_entity_poly.type
_entity_poly.pdbx_seq_one_letter_code
_entity_poly.pdbx_strand_id
1 'polypeptide(L)' 'MDISNLLGEKYFSLDAAQVDKSPEELVVTDNDETYYIVSSEAYEQTLKALQYKIVVDLGE' A
#
# COMPACT_ATOMS: atom_id res chain seq x y z
N MET A 1 8.72 -14.62 7.90
CA MET A 1 7.84 -14.08 6.85
C MET A 1 8.32 -12.67 6.60
N ASP A 2 8.94 -12.47 5.44
CA ASP A 2 9.48 -11.17 5.05
C ASP A 2 8.33 -10.29 4.55
N ILE A 3 8.09 -9.18 5.25
CA ILE A 3 7.10 -8.17 4.85
C ILE A 3 7.37 -7.67 3.42
N SER A 4 8.61 -7.70 2.96
CA SER A 4 9.01 -7.37 1.60
C SER A 4 8.31 -8.20 0.50
N ASN A 5 7.69 -9.33 0.85
CA ASN A 5 6.88 -10.13 -0.08
C ASN A 5 5.41 -9.68 -0.12
N LEU A 6 4.94 -8.98 0.92
CA LEU A 6 3.59 -8.44 1.04
C LEU A 6 3.50 -6.99 0.55
N LEU A 7 4.58 -6.23 0.74
CA LEU A 7 4.75 -4.91 0.15
C LEU A 7 5.07 -5.09 -1.34
N GLY A 8 4.22 -4.57 -2.21
CA GLY A 8 4.49 -4.52 -3.64
C GLY A 8 5.50 -3.44 -3.99
N GLU A 9 5.34 -2.86 -5.18
CA GLU A 9 6.23 -1.82 -5.66
C GLU A 9 6.27 -0.61 -4.71
N LYS A 10 7.49 -0.11 -4.51
CA LYS A 10 7.76 1.06 -3.69
C LYS A 10 7.72 2.31 -4.57
N TYR A 11 6.91 3.27 -4.15
CA TYR A 11 6.79 4.58 -4.77
C TYR A 11 7.23 5.67 -3.79
N PHE A 12 7.78 6.75 -4.34
CA PHE A 12 8.16 7.95 -3.60
C PHE A 12 7.10 9.06 -3.70
N SER A 13 6.09 8.85 -4.55
CA SER A 13 4.99 9.79 -4.79
C SER A 13 3.67 9.05 -4.75
N LEU A 14 2.71 9.58 -4.00
CA LEU A 14 1.34 9.05 -3.94
C LEU A 14 0.68 9.04 -5.32
N ASP A 15 0.87 10.10 -6.10
CA ASP A 15 0.34 10.22 -7.47
C ASP A 15 0.80 9.08 -8.37
N ALA A 16 2.11 8.76 -8.34
CA ALA A 16 2.65 7.65 -9.12
C ALA A 16 2.07 6.30 -8.68
N ALA A 17 1.96 6.09 -7.36
CA ALA A 17 1.35 4.87 -6.82
C ALA A 17 -0.14 4.75 -7.18
N GLN A 18 -0.88 5.87 -7.17
CA GLN A 18 -2.30 5.92 -7.49
C GLN A 18 -2.58 5.65 -8.98
N VAL A 19 -1.69 6.10 -9.87
CA VAL A 19 -1.80 5.84 -11.32
C VAL A 19 -1.48 4.38 -11.64
N ASP A 20 -0.54 3.78 -10.91
CA ASP A 20 -0.07 2.42 -11.17
C ASP A 20 -0.93 1.34 -10.49
N LYS A 21 -1.53 1.64 -9.33
CA LYS A 21 -2.32 0.66 -8.56
C LYS A 21 -3.44 0.07 -9.40
N SER A 22 -3.69 -1.23 -9.17
CA SER A 22 -4.88 -1.87 -9.70
C SER A 22 -6.15 -1.35 -8.99
N PRO A 23 -7.31 -1.45 -9.64
CA PRO A 23 -8.60 -1.13 -9.03
C PRO A 23 -8.98 -2.06 -7.87
N GLU A 24 -8.24 -3.13 -7.62
CA GLU A 24 -8.42 -4.06 -6.48
C GLU A 24 -7.33 -3.88 -5.40
N GLU A 25 -6.38 -2.97 -5.63
CA GLU A 25 -5.25 -2.71 -4.75
C GLU A 25 -5.38 -1.38 -3.99
N LEU A 26 -4.68 -1.33 -2.87
CA LEU A 26 -4.60 -0.20 -1.95
C LEU A 26 -3.19 0.38 -1.98
N VAL A 27 -3.09 1.70 -1.78
CA VAL A 27 -1.80 2.34 -1.53
C VAL A 27 -1.68 2.60 -0.04
N VAL A 28 -0.60 2.09 0.54
CA VAL A 28 -0.31 2.23 1.97
C VAL A 28 1.00 2.97 2.19
N THR A 29 1.11 3.63 3.34
CA THR A 29 2.33 4.31 3.78
C THR A 29 2.61 4.02 5.25
N ASP A 30 3.90 4.03 5.61
CA ASP A 30 4.39 3.88 6.98
C ASP A 30 4.85 5.23 7.56
N ASN A 31 5.43 6.12 6.73
CA ASN A 31 6.00 7.41 7.16
C ASN A 31 5.59 8.60 6.28
N ASP A 32 4.57 8.48 5.43
CA ASP A 32 4.15 9.49 4.43
C ASP A 32 5.22 9.87 3.39
N GLU A 33 6.43 9.32 3.48
CA GLU A 33 7.53 9.50 2.52
C GLU A 33 7.56 8.41 1.42
N THR A 34 7.05 7.23 1.75
CA THR A 34 7.11 6.06 0.88
C THR A 34 5.77 5.37 0.82
N TYR A 35 5.37 5.00 -0.39
CA TYR A 35 4.07 4.43 -0.71
C TYR A 35 4.27 3.03 -1.27
N TYR A 36 3.38 2.12 -0.93
CA TYR A 36 3.44 0.73 -1.36
C TYR A 36 2.09 0.31 -1.87
N ILE A 37 2.08 -0.32 -3.05
CA ILE A 37 0.87 -0.92 -3.60
C ILE A 37 0.74 -2.31 -3.02
N VAL A 38 -0.40 -2.60 -2.41
CA VAL A 38 -0.67 -3.86 -1.72
C VAL A 38 -2.13 -4.25 -1.91
N SER A 39 -2.40 -5.56 -1.93
CA SER A 39 -3.79 -6.03 -1.92
C SER A 39 -4.45 -5.77 -0.57
N SER A 40 -5.77 -5.56 -0.58
CA SER A 40 -6.58 -5.38 0.63
C SER A 40 -6.42 -6.53 1.62
N GLU A 41 -6.34 -7.77 1.13
CA GLU A 41 -6.12 -8.96 1.96
C GLU A 41 -4.77 -8.91 2.70
N ALA A 42 -3.68 -8.59 2.00
CA ALA A 42 -2.35 -8.45 2.60
C ALA A 42 -2.32 -7.34 3.66
N TYR A 43 -3.05 -6.24 3.40
CA TYR A 43 -3.19 -5.17 4.37
C TYR A 43 -3.90 -5.60 5.64
N GLU A 44 -5.07 -6.23 5.52
CA GLU A 44 -5.85 -6.66 6.69
C GLU A 44 -5.14 -7.74 7.52
N GLN A 45 -4.39 -8.63 6.87
CA GLN A 45 -3.69 -9.71 7.55
C GLN A 45 -2.44 -9.23 8.31
N THR A 46 -1.65 -8.32 7.73
CA THR A 46 -0.31 -7.98 8.25
C THR A 46 -0.09 -6.49 8.41
N LEU A 47 -0.32 -5.69 7.37
CA LEU A 47 0.09 -4.27 7.36
C LEU A 47 -0.72 -3.43 8.36
N LYS A 48 -1.98 -3.80 8.58
CA LYS A 48 -2.83 -3.24 9.64
C LYS A 48 -2.23 -3.44 11.03
N ALA A 49 -1.62 -4.59 11.29
CA ALA A 49 -0.94 -4.87 12.56
C ALA A 49 0.39 -4.12 12.68
N LEU A 50 1.01 -3.78 11.55
CA LEU A 50 2.25 -3.01 11.46
C LEU A 50 2.04 -1.49 11.42
N GLN A 51 0.80 -1.01 11.66
CA GLN A 51 0.45 0.41 11.69
C GLN A 51 0.64 1.16 10.37
N TYR A 52 0.70 0.45 9.23
CA TYR A 52 0.61 1.09 7.92
C TYR A 52 -0.75 1.78 7.78
N LYS A 53 -0.76 2.93 7.11
CA LYS A 53 -1.96 3.70 6.80
C LYS A 53 -2.33 3.55 5.34
N ILE A 54 -3.60 3.31 5.06
CA ILE A 54 -4.14 3.44 3.71
C ILE A 54 -4.26 4.93 3.40
N VAL A 55 -3.64 5.34 2.28
CA VAL A 55 -3.70 6.72 1.77
C VAL A 55 -4.47 6.83 0.47
N VAL A 56 -4.60 5.71 -0.27
CA VAL A 56 -5.49 5.61 -1.42
C VAL A 56 -6.25 4.29 -1.31
N ASP A 57 -7.57 4.38 -1.26
CA ASP A 57 -8.46 3.21 -1.21
C ASP A 57 -9.21 2.98 -2.54
N LEU A 58 -10.15 2.03 -2.54
CA LEU A 58 -10.94 1.62 -3.69
C LEU A 58 -11.96 2.71 -4.06
N GLY A 59 -11.49 3.70 -4.82
CA GLY A 59 -12.32 4.60 -5.59
C GLY A 59 -12.69 5.91 -4.89
N GLU A 60 -11.91 6.95 -5.20
CA GLU A 60 -12.38 8.33 -5.41
C GLU A 60 -11.44 9.04 -6.41
#